data_AF-A0A9P7KVX2-F1
#
_entry.id   AF-A0A9P7KVX2-F1
#
_cell.length_a   1.000
_cell.length_b   1.000
_cell.length_c   1.000
_cell.angle_alpha   90.00
_cell.angle_beta   90.00
_cell.angle_gamma   90.00
#
_symmetry.space_group_name_H-M   'P 1'
#
loop_
_entity.id
_entity.type
_entity.pdbx_description
1 polymer ?
#
loop_
_entity_poly.entity_id
_entity_poly.type
_entity_poly.pdbx_seq_one_letter_code
_entity_poly.pdbx_strand_id
1 'polypeptide(L)'
;MAQPNKFDREAILTNTSLPEVYNKLVELAEEFSVLGEIDTAKDLVSLLLQDTTSEWQRKQLHHFEPFFAEADIWPDEIPEKERSEAVSDKTASKHALDIDDVEEQDDKGNLQEQIKKAHQFGADGSSLADALSSAFRLASKQTSDLEEVQNNSRVQEVLELIGQNLYKQGIISRLAGRDDLSALLATGVLARKVPVDKKKIEALGKDAVVTFAERFSKGRKPLDIESKPMKDVLLELERNTKPKSLGYWEEMEQDPPATLFNLPPATDEQISSLEKRLKVTLPDDYKEFLKITNGFGGTWNGFHLDPPLHSVDDVEWSDPLFDIDFIQFHENISGVPKLDLPEGDDWPNSGPNIEIGREDVLGILLLTPECTGEVLEAYDTAFKGSDTSEDDKKQEMKVIEAHYGSYDKMKKLDWATIEFHDSEDIPCGTFRQFLENRLRRTTTVGFPDENSKEAGSLAYSCLADNS
;
A
#
# COMPACT_ATOMS: atom_id res chain seq x y z
N MET A 1 -14.73 -19.79 2.95
CA MET A 1 -13.99 -18.74 2.23
C MET A 1 -12.67 -18.58 2.97
N ALA A 2 -11.54 -18.49 2.25
CA ALA A 2 -10.26 -18.24 2.91
C ALA A 2 -10.29 -16.80 3.42
N GLN A 3 -10.14 -16.60 4.73
CA GLN A 3 -10.02 -15.25 5.28
C GLN A 3 -8.80 -14.58 4.63
N PRO A 4 -8.91 -13.32 4.18
CA PRO A 4 -7.75 -12.60 3.69
C PRO A 4 -6.73 -12.48 4.81
N ASN A 5 -5.53 -12.93 4.50
CA ASN A 5 -4.40 -12.86 5.41
C ASN A 5 -3.74 -11.49 5.20
N LYS A 6 -3.77 -10.62 6.21
CA LYS A 6 -3.14 -9.29 6.15
C LYS A 6 -1.62 -9.36 5.93
N PHE A 7 -1.02 -10.52 6.19
CA PHE A 7 0.38 -10.82 5.89
C PHE A 7 0.49 -11.94 4.85
N ASP A 8 1.09 -11.63 3.70
CA ASP A 8 1.47 -12.60 2.68
C ASP A 8 2.96 -12.45 2.36
N ARG A 9 3.72 -13.48 2.70
CA ARG A 9 5.17 -13.54 2.51
C ARG A 9 5.58 -13.41 1.04
N GLU A 10 4.88 -14.08 0.13
CA GLU A 10 5.22 -14.05 -1.29
C GLU A 10 4.89 -12.69 -1.90
N ALA A 11 3.75 -12.11 -1.50
CA ALA A 11 3.39 -10.75 -1.90
C ALA A 11 4.48 -9.75 -1.48
N ILE A 12 4.92 -9.74 -0.23
CA ILE A 12 5.96 -8.82 0.27
C ILE A 12 7.30 -9.00 -0.46
N LEU A 13 7.73 -10.26 -0.64
CA LEU A 13 9.03 -10.54 -1.23
C LEU A 13 9.11 -10.20 -2.73
N THR A 14 7.97 -10.26 -3.43
CA THR A 14 7.93 -10.11 -4.88
C THR A 14 7.36 -8.77 -5.36
N ASN A 15 6.72 -7.98 -4.49
CA ASN A 15 6.15 -6.68 -4.84
C ASN A 15 7.20 -5.72 -5.41
N THR A 16 6.87 -5.09 -6.54
CA THR A 16 7.69 -4.11 -7.27
C THR A 16 7.62 -2.71 -6.67
N SER A 17 6.50 -2.34 -6.02
CA SER A 17 6.36 -1.09 -5.28
C SER A 17 6.97 -1.23 -3.88
N LEU A 18 8.14 -0.62 -3.69
CA LEU A 18 8.75 -0.47 -2.36
C LEU A 18 7.89 0.38 -1.41
N PRO A 19 7.22 1.48 -1.85
CA PRO A 19 6.25 2.20 -1.04
C PRO A 19 5.14 1.29 -0.46
N GLU A 20 4.53 0.42 -1.27
CA GLU A 20 3.52 -0.53 -0.77
C GLU A 20 4.08 -1.49 0.28
N VAL A 21 5.30 -2.00 0.08
CA VAL A 21 5.99 -2.87 1.05
C VAL A 21 6.20 -2.14 2.38
N TYR A 22 6.62 -0.87 2.33
CA TYR A 22 6.78 -0.03 3.51
C TYR A 22 5.46 0.18 4.24
N ASN A 23 4.40 0.55 3.51
CA ASN A 23 3.07 0.75 4.09
C ASN A 23 2.56 -0.53 4.75
N LYS A 24 2.75 -1.71 4.14
CA LYS A 24 2.38 -2.99 4.74
C LYS A 24 3.15 -3.30 6.02
N LEU A 25 4.44 -2.95 6.09
CA LEU A 25 5.22 -3.08 7.32
C LEU A 25 4.63 -2.19 8.43
N VAL A 26 4.38 -0.91 8.14
CA VAL A 26 3.79 0.05 9.09
C VAL A 26 2.43 -0.46 9.60
N GLU A 27 1.52 -0.86 8.69
CA GLU A 27 0.19 -1.39 9.04
C GLU A 27 0.25 -2.63 9.96
N LEU A 28 1.29 -3.45 9.84
CA LEU A 28 1.52 -4.61 10.70
C LEU A 28 2.11 -4.18 12.05
N ALA A 29 3.07 -3.25 12.06
CA ALA A 29 3.64 -2.71 13.29
C ALA A 29 2.59 -1.99 14.15
N GLU A 30 1.68 -1.22 13.54
CA GLU A 30 0.54 -0.60 14.21
C GLU A 30 -0.33 -1.66 14.87
N GLU A 31 -0.63 -2.75 14.14
CA GLU A 31 -1.48 -3.80 14.67
C GLU A 31 -0.82 -4.56 15.84
N PHE A 32 0.46 -4.92 15.72
CA PHE A 32 1.18 -5.52 16.84
C PHE A 32 1.23 -4.58 18.05
N SER A 33 1.38 -3.26 17.83
CA SER A 33 1.38 -2.27 18.91
C SER A 33 0.05 -2.24 19.67
N VAL A 34 -1.08 -2.16 18.96
CA VAL A 34 -2.40 -2.09 19.61
C VAL A 34 -2.84 -3.42 20.25
N LEU A 35 -2.27 -4.53 19.79
CA LEU A 35 -2.46 -5.85 20.38
C LEU A 35 -1.52 -6.12 21.58
N GLY A 36 -0.59 -5.21 21.87
CA GLY A 36 0.36 -5.31 22.99
C GLY A 36 1.60 -6.18 22.71
N GLU A 37 1.87 -6.52 21.46
CA GLU A 37 3.05 -7.28 21.02
C GLU A 37 4.21 -6.32 20.69
N ILE A 38 4.61 -5.52 21.70
CA ILE A 38 5.51 -4.37 21.52
C ILE A 38 6.91 -4.78 21.03
N ASP A 39 7.40 -5.95 21.43
CA ASP A 39 8.69 -6.48 20.93
C ASP A 39 8.66 -6.69 19.40
N THR A 40 7.57 -7.24 18.86
CA THR A 40 7.43 -7.46 17.42
C THR A 40 7.28 -6.14 16.68
N ALA A 41 6.48 -5.22 17.21
CA ALA A 41 6.35 -3.88 16.64
C ALA A 41 7.69 -3.14 16.62
N LYS A 42 8.48 -3.22 17.72
CA LYS A 42 9.83 -2.68 17.80
C LYS A 42 10.71 -3.27 16.68
N ASP A 43 10.74 -4.59 16.53
CA ASP A 43 11.62 -5.24 15.54
C ASP A 43 11.28 -4.78 14.12
N LEU A 44 9.99 -4.68 13.79
CA LEU A 44 9.52 -4.16 12.50
C LEU A 44 9.91 -2.68 12.29
N VAL A 45 9.65 -1.82 13.29
CA VAL A 45 10.03 -0.40 13.22
C VAL A 45 11.55 -0.23 13.14
N SER A 46 12.32 -1.08 13.80
CA SER A 46 13.80 -1.07 13.72
C SER A 46 14.26 -1.35 12.29
N LEU A 47 13.65 -2.32 11.59
CA LEU A 47 13.95 -2.58 10.17
C LEU A 47 13.67 -1.35 9.29
N LEU A 48 12.57 -0.65 9.51
CA LEU A 48 12.29 0.60 8.79
C LEU A 48 13.31 1.69 9.12
N LEU A 49 13.65 1.88 10.39
CA LEU A 49 14.61 2.91 10.81
C LEU A 49 16.02 2.66 10.28
N GLN A 50 16.43 1.40 10.16
CA GLN A 50 17.69 1.01 9.53
C GLN A 50 17.71 1.33 8.03
N ASP A 51 16.56 1.17 7.38
CA ASP A 51 16.43 1.43 5.94
C ASP A 51 16.13 2.90 5.62
N THR A 52 15.60 3.65 6.58
CA THR A 52 15.20 5.06 6.49
C THR A 52 16.41 5.98 6.36
N THR A 53 16.39 6.82 5.33
CA THR A 53 17.45 7.80 5.07
C THR A 53 17.02 9.24 5.37
N SER A 54 15.72 9.52 5.50
CA SER A 54 15.20 10.89 5.69
C SER A 54 14.55 11.16 7.05
N GLU A 55 14.61 12.40 7.51
CA GLU A 55 13.93 12.86 8.74
C GLU A 55 12.40 12.77 8.61
N TRP A 56 11.86 12.98 7.40
CA TRP A 56 10.42 12.84 7.15
C TRP A 56 9.92 11.40 7.39
N GLN A 57 10.66 10.39 6.91
CA GLN A 57 10.32 8.99 7.15
C GLN A 57 10.40 8.65 8.64
N ARG A 58 11.44 9.15 9.35
CA ARG A 58 11.52 9.01 10.82
C ARG A 58 10.30 9.63 11.49
N LYS A 59 9.86 10.80 11.01
CA LYS A 59 8.68 11.48 11.54
C LYS A 59 7.40 10.68 11.41
N GLN A 60 7.24 9.92 10.32
CA GLN A 60 6.09 9.02 10.17
C GLN A 60 6.03 7.94 11.24
N LEU A 61 7.16 7.61 11.89
CA LEU A 61 7.26 6.56 12.90
C LEU A 61 7.13 7.08 14.35
N HIS A 62 7.03 8.40 14.57
CA HIS A 62 6.91 8.98 15.92
C HIS A 62 5.67 8.47 16.68
N HIS A 63 4.58 8.13 15.97
CA HIS A 63 3.37 7.62 16.62
C HIS A 63 3.58 6.26 17.33
N PHE A 64 4.68 5.56 17.09
CA PHE A 64 5.06 4.36 17.83
C PHE A 64 5.78 4.65 19.15
N GLU A 65 6.40 5.84 19.29
CA GLU A 65 7.21 6.19 20.46
C GLU A 65 6.45 6.08 21.80
N PRO A 66 5.16 6.50 21.89
CA PRO A 66 4.40 6.30 23.12
C PRO A 66 4.33 4.83 23.54
N PHE A 67 4.16 3.89 22.60
CA PHE A 67 4.11 2.45 22.91
C PHE A 67 5.45 1.93 23.44
N PHE A 68 6.56 2.35 22.82
CA PHE A 68 7.91 2.00 23.26
C PHE A 68 8.24 2.59 24.63
N ALA A 69 7.80 3.82 24.88
CA ALA A 69 7.94 4.47 26.18
C ALA A 69 7.14 3.78 27.29
N GLU A 70 5.94 3.27 26.99
CA GLU A 70 5.13 2.51 27.96
C GLU A 70 5.73 1.15 28.31
N ALA A 71 6.31 0.48 27.31
CA ALA A 71 6.94 -0.83 27.52
C ALA A 71 8.38 -0.74 28.04
N ASP A 72 9.01 0.45 28.01
CA ASP A 72 10.45 0.67 28.23
C ASP A 72 11.32 -0.16 27.25
N ILE A 73 10.87 -0.27 26.00
CA ILE A 73 11.49 -1.09 24.95
C ILE A 73 11.58 -0.27 23.68
N TRP A 74 12.79 0.21 23.35
CA TRP A 74 13.04 1.11 22.23
C TRP A 74 13.83 0.44 21.11
N PRO A 75 13.57 0.79 19.83
CA PRO A 75 14.49 0.55 18.72
C PRO A 75 15.87 1.16 19.00
N ASP A 76 16.94 0.46 18.59
CA ASP A 76 18.31 0.93 18.84
C ASP A 76 18.64 2.16 17.99
N GLU A 77 17.94 2.33 16.87
CA GLU A 77 18.09 3.39 15.88
C GLU A 77 17.54 4.75 16.33
N ILE A 78 16.76 4.79 17.42
CA ILE A 78 16.27 6.03 18.04
C ILE A 78 17.31 6.50 19.07
N PRO A 79 17.91 7.69 18.97
CA PRO A 79 18.89 8.20 19.94
C PRO A 79 18.33 8.35 21.36
N GLU A 80 19.16 8.14 22.38
CA GLU A 80 18.78 8.24 23.80
C GLU A 80 18.18 9.62 24.18
N LYS A 81 18.64 10.69 23.52
CA LYS A 81 18.09 12.05 23.69
C LYS A 81 16.62 12.13 23.29
N GLU A 82 16.27 11.56 22.13
CA GLU A 82 14.90 11.54 21.60
C GLU A 82 14.01 10.66 22.48
N ARG A 83 14.51 9.49 22.93
CA ARG A 83 13.81 8.64 23.91
C ARG A 83 13.47 9.40 25.19
N SER A 84 14.42 10.21 25.68
CA SER A 84 14.24 10.99 26.91
C SER A 84 13.24 12.14 26.74
N GLU A 85 13.22 12.78 25.56
CA GLU A 85 12.27 13.84 25.20
C GLU A 85 10.84 13.29 25.08
N ALA A 86 10.65 12.16 24.39
CA ALA A 86 9.35 11.49 24.27
C ALA A 86 8.76 11.08 25.64
N VAL A 87 9.60 10.58 26.56
CA VAL A 87 9.18 10.27 27.94
C VAL A 87 8.82 11.54 28.73
N SER A 88 9.50 12.65 28.48
CA SER A 88 9.22 13.94 29.11
C SER A 88 7.92 14.56 28.59
N ASP A 89 7.68 14.55 27.28
CA ASP A 89 6.47 15.08 26.65
C ASP A 89 5.22 14.30 27.07
N LYS A 90 5.34 12.99 27.27
CA LYS A 90 4.31 12.17 27.90
C LYS A 90 3.99 12.62 29.34
N THR A 91 5.00 13.03 30.11
CA THR A 91 4.78 13.56 31.47
C THR A 91 4.03 14.89 31.43
N ALA A 92 4.25 15.70 30.38
CA ALA A 92 3.51 16.93 30.11
C ALA A 92 2.06 16.66 29.63
N SER A 93 1.83 15.67 28.76
CA SER A 93 0.48 15.22 28.37
C SER A 93 -0.30 14.61 29.53
N LYS A 94 0.38 13.93 30.47
CA LYS A 94 -0.22 13.44 31.72
C LYS A 94 -0.69 14.60 32.61
N HIS A 95 0.00 15.74 32.57
CA HIS A 95 -0.45 17.00 33.20
C HIS A 95 -1.52 17.74 32.39
N ALA A 96 -1.59 17.55 31.08
CA ALA A 96 -2.67 18.07 30.23
C ALA A 96 -3.98 17.25 30.34
N LEU A 97 -4.02 16.15 31.11
CA LEU A 97 -5.28 15.49 31.49
C LEU A 97 -5.99 16.20 32.66
N ASP A 98 -5.33 17.20 33.29
CA ASP A 98 -5.90 18.10 34.29
C ASP A 98 -6.63 19.31 33.63
N ILE A 99 -7.58 19.07 32.71
CA ILE A 99 -8.40 20.12 32.07
C ILE A 99 -9.75 20.31 32.80
N ASP A 100 -10.18 21.58 32.89
CA ASP A 100 -11.37 22.14 33.56
C ASP A 100 -12.66 21.30 33.49
N ASP A 101 -13.51 21.41 34.53
CA ASP A 101 -14.82 20.74 34.71
C ASP A 101 -15.78 20.82 33.50
N VAL A 102 -15.57 21.77 32.59
CA VAL A 102 -16.39 21.99 31.38
C VAL A 102 -16.15 20.90 30.33
N GLU A 103 -14.92 20.40 30.18
CA GLU A 103 -14.62 19.31 29.24
C GLU A 103 -15.16 17.95 29.72
N GLU A 104 -15.32 17.74 31.03
CA GLU A 104 -15.81 16.47 31.55
C GLU A 104 -17.30 16.23 31.27
N GLN A 105 -18.10 17.29 31.22
CA GLN A 105 -19.49 17.20 30.79
C GLN A 105 -19.61 16.97 29.29
N ASP A 106 -18.71 17.57 28.50
CA ASP A 106 -18.64 17.37 27.05
C ASP A 106 -18.20 15.94 26.71
N ASP A 107 -17.15 15.42 27.36
CA ASP A 107 -16.67 14.04 27.21
C ASP A 107 -17.74 13.00 27.56
N LYS A 108 -18.54 13.24 28.62
CA LYS A 108 -19.66 12.35 28.99
C LYS A 108 -20.79 12.36 27.97
N GLY A 109 -21.14 13.53 27.43
CA GLY A 109 -22.15 13.69 26.39
C GLY A 109 -21.70 13.04 25.07
N ASN A 110 -20.47 13.35 24.64
CA ASN A 110 -19.85 12.83 23.42
C ASN A 110 -19.68 11.31 23.48
N LEU A 111 -19.22 10.74 24.60
CA LEU A 111 -19.09 9.29 24.75
C LEU A 111 -20.43 8.54 24.60
N GLN A 112 -21.50 9.05 25.21
CA GLN A 112 -22.83 8.44 25.09
C GLN A 112 -23.36 8.53 23.65
N GLU A 113 -23.13 9.65 22.97
CA GLU A 113 -23.52 9.81 21.57
C GLU A 113 -22.71 8.89 20.64
N GLN A 114 -21.40 8.76 20.85
CA GLN A 114 -20.51 7.88 20.07
C GLN A 114 -20.88 6.41 20.24
N ILE A 115 -21.08 5.93 21.48
CA ILE A 115 -21.50 4.54 21.75
C ILE A 115 -22.88 4.29 21.12
N LYS A 116 -23.82 5.24 21.25
CA LYS A 116 -25.15 5.13 20.63
C LYS A 116 -25.05 5.07 19.10
N LYS A 117 -24.22 5.91 18.48
CA LYS A 117 -23.98 5.89 17.02
C LYS A 117 -23.39 4.56 16.58
N ALA A 118 -22.40 4.04 17.30
CA ALA A 118 -21.78 2.75 17.02
C ALA A 118 -22.80 1.60 17.04
N HIS A 119 -23.77 1.63 17.97
CA HIS A 119 -24.86 0.66 18.03
C HIS A 119 -25.95 0.86 16.96
N GLN A 120 -26.27 2.10 16.59
CA GLN A 120 -27.42 2.42 15.74
C GLN A 120 -27.10 2.43 14.24
N PHE A 121 -25.93 2.92 13.86
CA PHE A 121 -25.56 3.18 12.46
C PHE A 121 -24.35 2.36 12.01
N GLY A 122 -23.81 1.52 12.89
CA GLY A 122 -22.55 0.83 12.69
C GLY A 122 -21.38 1.67 13.16
N ALA A 123 -20.38 1.01 13.73
CA ALA A 123 -19.22 1.68 14.27
C ALA A 123 -18.27 2.15 13.17
N ASP A 124 -18.06 3.46 13.04
CA ASP A 124 -16.93 4.01 12.33
C ASP A 124 -15.68 3.97 13.23
N GLY A 125 -14.49 3.80 12.64
CA GLY A 125 -13.29 3.61 13.43
C GLY A 125 -12.80 4.83 14.22
N SER A 126 -13.24 6.04 13.86
CA SER A 126 -12.81 7.28 14.51
C SER A 126 -13.63 7.47 15.76
N SER A 127 -14.94 7.36 15.64
CA SER A 127 -15.89 7.36 16.76
C SER A 127 -15.54 6.32 17.81
N LEU A 128 -15.07 5.13 17.42
CA LEU A 128 -14.64 4.12 18.40
C LEU A 128 -13.31 4.48 19.10
N ALA A 129 -12.31 4.96 18.36
CA ALA A 129 -11.05 5.41 18.95
C ALA A 129 -11.25 6.62 19.89
N ASP A 130 -12.10 7.57 19.49
CA ASP A 130 -12.48 8.73 20.30
C ASP A 130 -13.31 8.33 21.54
N ALA A 131 -14.21 7.35 21.40
CA ALA A 131 -14.96 6.80 22.52
C ALA A 131 -14.04 6.11 23.53
N LEU A 132 -13.04 5.36 23.05
CA LEU A 132 -12.08 4.70 23.94
C LEU A 132 -11.23 5.73 24.68
N SER A 133 -10.78 6.77 23.98
CA SER A 133 -10.03 7.90 24.55
C SER A 133 -10.84 8.60 25.65
N SER A 134 -12.11 8.93 25.36
CA SER A 134 -13.01 9.58 26.31
C SER A 134 -13.28 8.68 27.52
N ALA A 135 -13.53 7.39 27.32
CA ALA A 135 -13.73 6.43 28.39
C ALA A 135 -12.47 6.28 29.27
N PHE A 136 -11.29 6.20 28.64
CA PHE A 136 -10.00 6.09 29.32
C PHE A 136 -9.69 7.34 30.14
N ARG A 137 -9.88 8.54 29.58
CA ARG A 137 -9.74 9.83 30.28
C ARG A 137 -10.64 9.90 31.52
N LEU A 138 -11.93 9.61 31.35
CA LEU A 138 -12.92 9.65 32.44
C LEU A 138 -12.62 8.64 33.56
N ALA A 139 -12.10 7.46 33.21
CA ALA A 139 -11.70 6.46 34.19
C ALA A 139 -10.40 6.84 34.91
N SER A 140 -9.42 7.38 34.18
CA SER A 140 -8.12 7.80 34.73
C SER A 140 -8.23 8.99 35.71
N LYS A 141 -9.30 9.80 35.60
CA LYS A 141 -9.63 10.82 36.61
C LYS A 141 -10.06 10.23 37.96
N GLN A 142 -10.57 9.01 37.98
CA GLN A 142 -11.09 8.35 39.19
C GLN A 142 -10.02 7.55 39.91
N THR A 143 -9.03 7.06 39.17
CA THR A 143 -7.94 6.24 39.70
C THR A 143 -6.71 6.33 38.83
N SER A 144 -5.53 6.34 39.45
CA SER A 144 -4.24 6.26 38.76
C SER A 144 -3.80 4.81 38.50
N ASP A 145 -4.54 3.83 39.01
CA ASP A 145 -4.25 2.42 38.80
C ASP A 145 -4.78 1.97 37.43
N LEU A 146 -3.86 1.61 36.53
CA LEU A 146 -4.19 1.19 35.17
C LEU A 146 -5.04 -0.08 35.15
N GLU A 147 -4.91 -0.98 36.14
CA GLU A 147 -5.74 -2.18 36.24
C GLU A 147 -7.18 -1.82 36.59
N GLU A 148 -7.40 -0.85 37.47
CA GLU A 148 -8.74 -0.33 37.79
C GLU A 148 -9.35 0.43 36.60
N VAL A 149 -8.56 1.22 35.88
CA VAL A 149 -8.99 1.89 34.64
C VAL A 149 -9.39 0.87 33.57
N GLN A 150 -8.58 -0.17 33.38
CA GLN A 150 -8.91 -1.27 32.45
C GLN A 150 -10.24 -1.89 32.82
N ASN A 151 -10.48 -2.19 34.09
CA ASN A 151 -11.71 -2.83 34.56
C ASN A 151 -12.93 -1.89 34.64
N ASN A 152 -12.77 -0.60 34.30
CA ASN A 152 -13.89 0.33 34.25
C ASN A 152 -14.94 -0.13 33.22
N SER A 153 -16.22 -0.12 33.60
CA SER A 153 -17.30 -0.68 32.77
C SER A 153 -17.40 0.00 31.41
N ARG A 154 -17.14 1.31 31.31
CA ARG A 154 -17.20 2.06 30.03
C ARG A 154 -16.02 1.73 29.14
N VAL A 155 -14.83 1.59 29.72
CA VAL A 155 -13.63 1.18 28.98
C VAL A 155 -13.82 -0.23 28.43
N GLN A 156 -14.34 -1.16 29.25
CA GLN A 156 -14.63 -2.53 28.83
C GLN A 156 -15.69 -2.60 27.71
N GLU A 157 -16.77 -1.82 27.83
CA GLU A 157 -17.83 -1.73 26.80
C GLU A 157 -17.26 -1.28 25.45
N VAL A 158 -16.46 -0.20 25.43
CA VAL A 158 -15.87 0.30 24.18
C VAL A 158 -14.83 -0.68 23.63
N LEU A 159 -14.00 -1.29 24.48
CA LEU A 159 -13.04 -2.32 24.04
C LEU A 159 -13.74 -3.54 23.42
N GLU A 160 -14.91 -3.94 23.92
CA GLU A 160 -15.72 -5.00 23.33
C GLU A 160 -16.29 -4.61 21.97
N LEU A 161 -16.78 -3.38 21.83
CA LEU A 161 -17.23 -2.84 20.54
C LEU A 161 -16.09 -2.80 19.53
N ILE A 162 -14.90 -2.36 19.94
CA ILE A 162 -13.71 -2.36 19.08
C ILE A 162 -13.34 -3.79 18.71
N GLY A 163 -13.24 -4.71 19.67
CA GLY A 163 -12.92 -6.12 19.43
C GLY A 163 -13.88 -6.81 18.45
N GLN A 164 -15.16 -6.42 18.45
CA GLN A 164 -16.15 -6.92 17.47
C GLN A 164 -15.99 -6.31 16.08
N ASN A 165 -15.37 -5.14 15.97
CA ASN A 165 -15.26 -4.37 14.74
C ASN A 165 -13.83 -4.28 14.19
N LEU A 166 -12.82 -4.93 14.82
CA LEU A 166 -11.40 -4.82 14.44
C LEU A 166 -11.10 -5.16 12.97
N TYR A 167 -11.99 -5.88 12.30
CA TYR A 167 -11.87 -6.21 10.88
C TYR A 167 -12.14 -5.00 9.96
N LYS A 168 -12.75 -3.93 10.48
CA LYS A 168 -13.04 -2.71 9.70
C LYS A 168 -11.78 -1.91 9.45
N GLN A 169 -11.64 -1.45 8.21
CA GLN A 169 -10.50 -0.65 7.77
C GLN A 169 -10.32 0.62 8.61
N GLY A 170 -9.07 0.93 8.93
CA GLY A 170 -8.68 2.17 9.61
C GLY A 170 -8.88 2.20 11.13
N ILE A 171 -9.51 1.19 11.76
CA ILE A 171 -9.60 1.16 13.24
C ILE A 171 -8.21 1.06 13.88
N ILE A 172 -7.39 0.13 13.38
CA ILE A 172 -6.04 -0.12 13.93
C ILE A 172 -5.18 1.14 13.85
N SER A 173 -5.08 1.77 12.68
CA SER A 173 -4.26 2.98 12.51
C SER A 173 -4.77 4.14 13.36
N ARG A 174 -6.10 4.29 13.50
CA ARG A 174 -6.70 5.31 14.40
C ARG A 174 -6.43 5.04 15.87
N LEU A 175 -6.33 3.78 16.30
CA LEU A 175 -5.96 3.42 17.66
C LEU A 175 -4.45 3.59 17.91
N ALA A 176 -3.62 3.19 16.94
CA ALA A 176 -2.17 3.32 17.00
C ALA A 176 -1.73 4.80 17.02
N GLY A 177 -2.44 5.68 16.31
CA GLY A 177 -2.16 7.12 16.30
C GLY A 177 -2.62 7.90 17.55
N ARG A 178 -3.03 7.21 18.64
CA ARG A 178 -3.54 7.86 19.86
C ARG A 178 -2.59 7.65 21.04
N ASP A 179 -1.74 8.65 21.25
CA ASP A 179 -0.75 8.67 22.33
C ASP A 179 -1.39 8.44 23.71
N ASP A 180 -2.59 8.99 23.94
CA ASP A 180 -3.33 8.86 25.19
C ASP A 180 -3.81 7.42 25.47
N LEU A 181 -3.91 6.58 24.43
CA LEU A 181 -4.32 5.18 24.54
C LEU A 181 -3.14 4.21 24.60
N SER A 182 -1.92 4.65 24.30
CA SER A 182 -0.73 3.80 24.25
C SER A 182 -0.52 2.99 25.53
N ALA A 183 -0.67 3.61 26.72
CA ALA A 183 -0.58 2.96 28.02
C ALA A 183 -1.54 1.77 28.16
N LEU A 184 -2.78 1.97 27.72
CA LEU A 184 -3.85 0.98 27.81
C LEU A 184 -3.60 -0.16 26.84
N LEU A 185 -3.32 0.17 25.57
CA LEU A 185 -3.21 -0.78 24.47
C LEU A 185 -1.92 -1.61 24.54
N ALA A 186 -0.80 -1.02 24.99
CA ALA A 186 0.47 -1.74 25.19
C ALA A 186 0.36 -2.91 26.18
N THR A 187 -0.65 -2.92 27.05
CA THR A 187 -0.90 -4.06 27.96
C THR A 187 -1.52 -5.28 27.27
N GLY A 188 -1.87 -5.18 25.98
CA GLY A 188 -2.58 -6.21 25.23
C GLY A 188 -4.03 -6.39 25.66
N VAL A 189 -4.65 -5.37 26.26
CA VAL A 189 -6.05 -5.45 26.72
C VAL A 189 -7.02 -5.72 25.57
N LEU A 190 -6.73 -5.18 24.38
CA LEU A 190 -7.54 -5.39 23.19
C LEU A 190 -7.41 -6.82 22.66
N ALA A 191 -6.20 -7.38 22.67
CA ALA A 191 -5.98 -8.78 22.31
C ALA A 191 -6.74 -9.75 23.23
N ARG A 192 -7.01 -9.39 24.50
CA ARG A 192 -7.87 -10.18 25.41
C ARG A 192 -9.36 -10.15 25.06
N LYS A 193 -9.81 -9.16 24.28
CA LYS A 193 -11.20 -9.02 23.83
C LYS A 193 -11.49 -9.77 22.54
N VAL A 194 -10.46 -10.20 21.83
CA VAL A 194 -10.57 -11.05 20.65
C VAL A 194 -10.02 -12.43 21.00
N PRO A 195 -10.66 -13.55 20.61
CA PRO A 195 -10.18 -14.88 20.97
C PRO A 195 -8.96 -15.29 20.13
N VAL A 196 -7.86 -14.54 20.26
CA VAL A 196 -6.64 -14.77 19.49
C VAL A 196 -5.75 -15.81 20.17
N ASP A 197 -5.19 -16.71 19.38
CA ASP A 197 -4.13 -17.61 19.80
C ASP A 197 -2.80 -16.86 19.83
N LYS A 198 -2.31 -16.62 21.05
CA LYS A 198 -1.02 -15.95 21.29
C LYS A 198 0.14 -16.62 20.54
N LYS A 199 0.17 -17.95 20.44
CA LYS A 199 1.25 -18.64 19.72
C LYS A 199 1.20 -18.38 18.22
N LYS A 200 0.00 -18.22 17.64
CA LYS A 200 -0.16 -17.87 16.23
C LYS A 200 0.31 -16.45 15.97
N ILE A 201 -0.06 -15.49 16.82
CA ILE A 201 0.46 -14.11 16.78
C ILE A 201 1.99 -14.12 16.83
N GLU A 202 2.59 -14.77 17.83
CA GLU A 202 4.05 -14.80 18.00
C GLU A 202 4.77 -15.44 16.80
N ALA A 203 4.19 -16.51 16.22
CA ALA A 203 4.74 -17.16 15.04
C ALA A 203 4.64 -16.27 13.79
N LEU A 204 3.49 -15.60 13.61
CA LEU A 204 3.28 -14.67 12.51
C LEU A 204 4.21 -13.46 12.62
N GLY A 205 4.38 -12.89 13.82
CA GLY A 205 5.32 -11.80 14.07
C GLY A 205 6.75 -12.15 13.68
N LYS A 206 7.22 -13.35 14.06
CA LYS A 206 8.54 -13.84 13.66
C LYS A 206 8.68 -14.01 12.14
N ASP A 207 7.68 -14.57 11.48
CA ASP A 207 7.72 -14.75 10.02
C ASP A 207 7.67 -13.40 9.29
N ALA A 208 6.90 -12.43 9.80
CA ALA A 208 6.85 -11.07 9.29
C ALA A 208 8.20 -10.37 9.39
N VAL A 209 8.82 -10.34 10.58
CA VAL A 209 10.15 -9.73 10.78
C VAL A 209 11.19 -10.37 9.86
N VAL A 210 11.24 -11.70 9.78
CA VAL A 210 12.18 -12.41 8.89
C VAL A 210 11.92 -12.07 7.42
N THR A 211 10.67 -11.94 7.01
CA THR A 211 10.28 -11.65 5.63
C THR A 211 10.68 -10.24 5.21
N PHE A 212 10.40 -9.23 6.04
CA PHE A 212 10.82 -7.86 5.76
C PHE A 212 12.34 -7.69 5.83
N ALA A 213 12.99 -8.31 6.80
CA ALA A 213 14.46 -8.33 6.86
C ALA A 213 15.07 -8.94 5.61
N GLU A 214 14.49 -10.03 5.08
CA GLU A 214 14.90 -10.61 3.80
C GLU A 214 14.67 -9.63 2.64
N ARG A 215 13.51 -8.98 2.56
CA ARG A 215 13.17 -8.02 1.50
C ARG A 215 14.10 -6.82 1.46
N PHE A 216 14.44 -6.24 2.61
CA PHE A 216 15.32 -5.07 2.69
C PHE A 216 16.80 -5.42 2.51
N SER A 217 17.24 -6.60 2.97
CA SER A 217 18.65 -7.00 2.81
C SER A 217 18.99 -7.59 1.44
N LYS A 218 18.07 -8.32 0.80
CA LYS A 218 18.33 -9.01 -0.47
C LYS A 218 17.64 -8.38 -1.67
N GLY A 219 16.78 -7.39 -1.45
CA GLY A 219 15.97 -6.79 -2.51
C GLY A 219 14.80 -7.68 -2.96
N ARG A 220 14.22 -7.34 -4.10
CA ARG A 220 13.01 -7.98 -4.63
C ARG A 220 13.35 -9.36 -5.16
N LYS A 221 12.49 -10.34 -4.86
CA LYS A 221 12.51 -11.63 -5.55
C LYS A 221 11.65 -11.53 -6.82
N PRO A 222 12.17 -11.93 -8.00
CA PRO A 222 11.32 -12.05 -9.18
C PRO A 222 10.23 -13.08 -8.92
N LEU A 223 9.01 -12.81 -9.38
CA LEU A 223 7.93 -13.78 -9.35
C LEU A 223 8.19 -14.87 -10.39
N ASP A 224 7.78 -16.11 -10.12
CA ASP A 224 8.02 -17.25 -11.01
C ASP A 224 7.52 -16.98 -12.45
N ILE A 225 6.42 -16.24 -12.59
CA ILE A 225 5.83 -15.87 -13.88
C ILE A 225 6.75 -14.97 -14.73
N GLU A 226 7.64 -14.18 -14.11
CA GLU A 226 8.55 -13.27 -14.83
C GLU A 226 9.54 -14.02 -15.73
N SER A 227 9.81 -15.29 -15.40
CA SER A 227 10.65 -16.17 -16.21
C SER A 227 9.90 -16.89 -17.34
N LYS A 228 8.56 -16.80 -17.38
CA LYS A 228 7.73 -17.54 -18.33
C LYS A 228 7.44 -16.74 -19.61
N PRO A 229 7.20 -17.41 -20.75
CA PRO A 229 6.81 -16.77 -22.01
C PRO A 229 5.59 -15.84 -21.89
N MET A 230 5.46 -14.84 -22.77
CA MET A 230 4.33 -13.89 -22.79
C MET A 230 2.97 -14.57 -22.80
N LYS A 231 2.85 -15.66 -23.56
CA LYS A 231 1.61 -16.43 -23.64
C LYS A 231 1.18 -16.99 -22.28
N ASP A 232 2.11 -17.42 -21.44
CA ASP A 232 1.79 -17.99 -20.13
C ASP A 232 1.31 -16.91 -19.15
N VAL A 233 1.85 -15.68 -19.23
CA VAL A 233 1.35 -14.53 -18.46
C VAL A 233 -0.10 -14.22 -18.82
N LEU A 234 -0.40 -14.14 -20.13
CA LEU A 234 -1.76 -13.84 -20.60
C LEU A 234 -2.77 -14.94 -20.23
N LEU A 235 -2.35 -16.20 -20.28
CA LEU A 235 -3.19 -17.33 -19.85
C LEU A 235 -3.48 -17.28 -18.35
N GLU A 236 -2.48 -16.93 -17.53
CA GLU A 236 -2.69 -16.80 -16.08
C GLU A 236 -3.57 -15.58 -15.75
N LEU A 237 -3.40 -14.46 -16.48
CA LEU A 237 -4.28 -13.29 -16.39
C LEU A 237 -5.74 -13.64 -16.67
N GLU A 238 -6.00 -14.36 -17.76
CA GLU A 238 -7.35 -14.82 -18.10
C GLU A 238 -7.91 -15.76 -17.02
N ARG A 239 -7.10 -16.73 -16.58
CA ARG A 239 -7.49 -17.71 -15.56
C ARG A 239 -7.85 -17.05 -14.23
N ASN A 240 -7.12 -16.00 -13.83
CA ASN A 240 -7.38 -15.27 -12.60
C ASN A 240 -8.58 -14.31 -12.74
N THR A 241 -8.72 -13.67 -13.90
CA THR A 241 -9.77 -12.67 -14.13
C THR A 241 -11.15 -13.29 -14.20
N LYS A 242 -11.35 -14.33 -15.03
CA LYS A 242 -12.68 -14.89 -15.32
C LYS A 242 -13.52 -15.22 -14.08
N PRO A 243 -13.03 -15.96 -13.07
CA PRO A 243 -13.83 -16.26 -11.89
C PRO A 243 -14.06 -15.05 -10.98
N LYS A 244 -13.15 -14.06 -10.99
CA LYS A 244 -13.20 -12.89 -10.10
C LYS A 244 -14.07 -11.76 -10.66
N SER A 245 -14.21 -11.67 -11.98
CA SER A 245 -15.02 -10.64 -12.65
C SER A 245 -16.51 -10.98 -12.76
N LEU A 246 -16.97 -12.15 -12.30
CA LEU A 246 -18.37 -12.58 -12.50
C LEU A 246 -19.38 -11.59 -11.92
N GLY A 247 -19.14 -11.08 -10.71
CA GLY A 247 -20.03 -10.09 -10.09
C GLY A 247 -20.14 -8.79 -10.88
N TYR A 248 -19.02 -8.33 -11.44
CA TYR A 248 -19.01 -7.15 -12.33
C TYR A 248 -19.88 -7.36 -13.58
N TRP A 249 -19.76 -8.52 -14.24
CA TRP A 249 -20.56 -8.81 -15.44
C TRP A 249 -22.05 -8.95 -15.12
N GLU A 250 -22.39 -9.56 -13.98
CA GLU A 250 -23.77 -9.62 -13.47
C GLU A 250 -24.34 -8.22 -13.21
N GLU A 251 -23.59 -7.32 -12.58
CA GLU A 251 -23.99 -5.93 -12.32
C GLU A 251 -24.20 -5.15 -13.62
N MET A 252 -23.34 -5.37 -14.62
CA MET A 252 -23.44 -4.74 -15.93
C MET A 252 -24.55 -5.33 -16.82
N GLU A 253 -25.26 -6.36 -16.35
CA GLU A 253 -26.26 -7.13 -17.11
C GLU A 253 -25.71 -7.68 -18.44
N GLN A 254 -24.44 -8.10 -18.44
CA GLN A 254 -23.73 -8.59 -19.62
C GLN A 254 -23.18 -10.00 -19.38
N ASP A 255 -23.11 -10.79 -20.45
CA ASP A 255 -22.45 -12.09 -20.39
C ASP A 255 -20.93 -11.91 -20.37
N PRO A 256 -20.19 -12.60 -19.47
CA PRO A 256 -18.74 -12.56 -19.48
C PRO A 256 -18.21 -13.11 -20.82
N PRO A 257 -17.14 -12.52 -21.39
CA PRO A 257 -16.59 -12.99 -22.65
C PRO A 257 -16.05 -14.42 -22.50
N ALA A 258 -16.29 -15.25 -23.53
CA ALA A 258 -15.81 -16.63 -23.54
C ALA A 258 -14.28 -16.72 -23.42
N THR A 259 -13.57 -15.71 -23.92
CA THR A 259 -12.14 -15.54 -23.76
C THR A 259 -11.76 -14.05 -23.71
N LEU A 260 -10.69 -13.72 -23.00
CA LEU A 260 -10.10 -12.38 -23.03
C LEU A 260 -9.21 -12.17 -24.26
N PHE A 261 -8.83 -13.25 -24.96
CA PHE A 261 -8.00 -13.16 -26.15
C PHE A 261 -8.83 -12.65 -27.34
N ASN A 262 -8.40 -11.55 -27.96
CA ASN A 262 -8.97 -11.11 -29.23
C ASN A 262 -8.33 -11.91 -30.38
N LEU A 263 -9.12 -12.82 -30.96
CA LEU A 263 -8.66 -13.75 -31.99
C LEU A 263 -9.29 -13.43 -33.36
N PRO A 264 -8.55 -13.63 -34.47
CA PRO A 264 -7.20 -14.20 -34.55
C PRO A 264 -6.09 -13.24 -34.10
N PRO A 265 -4.88 -13.73 -33.74
CA PRO A 265 -3.74 -12.88 -33.43
C PRO A 265 -3.32 -12.00 -34.61
N ALA A 266 -2.62 -10.90 -34.34
CA ALA A 266 -2.17 -10.00 -35.38
C ALA A 266 -1.07 -10.66 -36.25
N THR A 267 -1.18 -10.45 -37.56
CA THR A 267 -0.19 -10.87 -38.55
C THR A 267 1.00 -9.90 -38.60
N ASP A 268 2.15 -10.36 -39.11
CA ASP A 268 3.32 -9.50 -39.34
C ASP A 268 2.98 -8.33 -40.28
N GLU A 269 2.10 -8.54 -41.27
CA GLU A 269 1.63 -7.51 -42.18
C GLU A 269 0.77 -6.45 -41.49
N GLN A 270 -0.08 -6.85 -40.55
CA GLN A 270 -0.89 -5.91 -39.76
C GLN A 270 -0.02 -5.07 -38.84
N ILE A 271 0.92 -5.69 -38.12
CA ILE A 271 1.86 -4.98 -37.25
C ILE A 271 2.72 -4.02 -38.08
N SER A 272 3.24 -4.48 -39.23
CA SER A 272 4.01 -3.61 -40.15
C SER A 272 3.17 -2.44 -40.69
N SER A 273 1.86 -2.63 -40.85
CA SER A 273 0.95 -1.57 -41.31
C SER A 273 0.66 -0.57 -40.19
N LEU A 274 0.53 -1.04 -38.95
CA LEU A 274 0.42 -0.21 -37.75
C LEU A 274 1.67 0.65 -37.55
N GLU A 275 2.87 0.05 -37.60
CA GLU A 275 4.14 0.77 -37.51
C GLU A 275 4.28 1.84 -38.59
N LYS A 276 3.85 1.56 -39.83
CA LYS A 276 3.81 2.56 -40.92
C LYS A 276 2.79 3.67 -40.67
N ARG A 277 1.63 3.34 -40.10
CA ARG A 277 0.57 4.30 -39.76
C ARG A 277 1.03 5.25 -38.68
N LEU A 278 1.66 4.73 -37.62
CA LEU A 278 2.20 5.50 -36.51
C LEU A 278 3.55 6.16 -36.85
N LYS A 279 4.26 5.66 -37.86
CA LYS A 279 5.62 6.06 -38.26
C LYS A 279 6.68 5.80 -37.18
N VAL A 280 6.53 4.71 -36.45
CA VAL A 280 7.41 4.27 -35.36
C VAL A 280 7.70 2.78 -35.51
N THR A 281 8.74 2.29 -34.83
CA THR A 281 8.96 0.84 -34.65
C THR A 281 8.48 0.49 -33.24
N LEU A 282 7.49 -0.39 -33.13
CA LEU A 282 6.90 -0.75 -31.84
C LEU A 282 7.86 -1.63 -31.02
N PRO A 283 7.77 -1.60 -29.69
CA PRO A 283 8.63 -2.41 -28.83
C PRO A 283 8.39 -3.92 -29.05
N ASP A 284 9.46 -4.71 -28.92
CA ASP A 284 9.46 -6.13 -29.30
C ASP A 284 8.51 -6.97 -28.44
N ASP A 285 8.40 -6.68 -27.15
CA ASP A 285 7.49 -7.34 -26.22
C ASP A 285 6.01 -7.04 -26.53
N TYR A 286 5.69 -5.81 -26.94
CA TYR A 286 4.34 -5.46 -27.41
C TYR A 286 3.99 -6.15 -28.73
N LYS A 287 4.93 -6.25 -29.67
CA LYS A 287 4.73 -7.03 -30.91
C LYS A 287 4.58 -8.53 -30.63
N GLU A 288 5.31 -9.09 -29.67
CA GLU A 288 5.12 -10.47 -29.21
C GLU A 288 3.68 -10.69 -28.69
N PHE A 289 3.19 -9.76 -27.86
CA PHE A 289 1.82 -9.76 -27.38
C PHE A 289 0.79 -9.74 -28.52
N LEU A 290 0.93 -8.83 -29.50
CA LEU A 290 0.02 -8.73 -30.64
C LEU A 290 -0.03 -10.02 -31.49
N LYS A 291 1.10 -10.72 -31.59
CA LYS A 291 1.21 -12.02 -32.27
C LYS A 291 0.60 -13.19 -31.50
N ILE A 292 0.32 -13.01 -30.22
CA ILE A 292 -0.42 -13.97 -29.39
C ILE A 292 -1.92 -13.65 -29.39
N THR A 293 -2.27 -12.36 -29.39
CA THR A 293 -3.64 -11.85 -29.31
C THR A 293 -3.73 -10.46 -29.93
N ASN A 294 -4.73 -10.18 -30.76
CA ASN A 294 -4.88 -8.88 -31.41
C ASN A 294 -5.61 -7.88 -30.49
N GLY A 295 -5.02 -7.59 -29.34
CA GLY A 295 -5.69 -6.93 -28.20
C GLY A 295 -6.15 -7.92 -27.14
N PHE A 296 -6.60 -7.43 -25.99
CA PHE A 296 -6.96 -8.26 -24.84
C PHE A 296 -8.09 -7.63 -24.03
N GLY A 297 -9.03 -8.43 -23.55
CA GLY A 297 -10.14 -7.94 -22.73
C GLY A 297 -9.67 -7.39 -21.38
N GLY A 298 -10.57 -6.66 -20.71
CA GLY A 298 -10.29 -6.10 -19.38
C GLY A 298 -9.91 -7.18 -18.36
N THR A 299 -8.97 -6.84 -17.48
CA THR A 299 -8.39 -7.76 -16.48
C THR A 299 -8.80 -7.35 -15.07
N TRP A 300 -9.14 -8.31 -14.21
CA TRP A 300 -9.61 -8.01 -12.85
C TRP A 300 -8.46 -7.49 -11.98
N ASN A 301 -8.55 -6.26 -11.47
CA ASN A 301 -7.49 -5.66 -10.67
C ASN A 301 -7.66 -5.82 -9.15
N GLY A 302 -8.73 -6.50 -8.72
CA GLY A 302 -9.15 -6.56 -7.32
C GLY A 302 -10.46 -5.80 -7.07
N PHE A 303 -10.73 -4.75 -7.83
CA PHE A 303 -11.85 -3.85 -7.57
C PHE A 303 -12.80 -3.76 -8.76
N HIS A 304 -12.24 -3.58 -9.96
CA HIS A 304 -12.96 -3.53 -11.22
C HIS A 304 -12.12 -4.20 -12.31
N LEU A 305 -12.62 -4.18 -13.54
CA LEU A 305 -11.81 -4.52 -14.70
C LEU A 305 -10.91 -3.34 -15.05
N ASP A 306 -9.60 -3.57 -15.10
CA ASP A 306 -8.67 -2.68 -15.78
C ASP A 306 -9.06 -2.56 -17.26
N PRO A 307 -8.69 -1.45 -17.93
CA PRO A 307 -9.07 -1.23 -19.32
C PRO A 307 -8.59 -2.35 -20.25
N PRO A 308 -9.38 -2.67 -21.29
CA PRO A 308 -8.95 -3.59 -22.32
C PRO A 308 -7.76 -3.01 -23.10
N LEU A 309 -6.98 -3.90 -23.69
CA LEU A 309 -5.89 -3.57 -24.60
C LEU A 309 -6.39 -3.59 -26.04
N HIS A 310 -6.09 -2.52 -26.77
CA HIS A 310 -6.52 -2.25 -28.13
C HIS A 310 -6.03 -3.31 -29.12
N SER A 311 -6.84 -3.52 -30.16
CA SER A 311 -6.39 -4.23 -31.35
C SER A 311 -5.52 -3.34 -32.23
N VAL A 312 -4.79 -3.90 -33.19
CA VAL A 312 -3.97 -3.11 -34.13
C VAL A 312 -4.74 -2.03 -34.90
N ASP A 313 -6.07 -2.17 -35.02
CA ASP A 313 -6.92 -1.21 -35.71
C ASP A 313 -7.28 -0.02 -34.81
N ASP A 314 -7.31 -0.23 -33.49
CA ASP A 314 -7.71 0.77 -32.49
C ASP A 314 -6.52 1.49 -31.84
N VAL A 315 -5.30 0.94 -31.95
CA VAL A 315 -4.09 1.62 -31.46
C VAL A 315 -3.88 2.93 -32.22
N GLU A 316 -3.70 4.04 -31.51
CA GLU A 316 -3.47 5.35 -32.12
C GLU A 316 -2.58 6.25 -31.26
N TRP A 317 -2.21 7.41 -31.80
CA TRP A 317 -1.58 8.45 -30.99
C TRP A 317 -2.62 8.99 -30.01
N SER A 318 -2.25 9.14 -28.74
CA SER A 318 -3.12 9.75 -27.74
C SER A 318 -3.47 11.19 -28.13
N ASP A 319 -4.64 11.67 -27.72
CA ASP A 319 -4.97 13.08 -27.87
C ASP A 319 -3.94 13.91 -27.07
N PRO A 320 -3.32 14.95 -27.67
CA PRO A 320 -2.33 15.80 -26.99
C PRO A 320 -2.83 16.48 -25.72
N LEU A 321 -4.15 16.55 -25.51
CA LEU A 321 -4.73 17.01 -24.25
C LEU A 321 -4.56 16.02 -23.08
N PHE A 322 -4.08 14.81 -23.36
CA PHE A 322 -3.74 13.78 -22.36
C PHE A 322 -2.21 13.59 -22.21
N ASP A 323 -1.41 14.58 -22.61
CA ASP A 323 0.00 14.61 -22.25
C ASP A 323 0.12 14.69 -20.72
N ILE A 324 1.01 13.88 -20.15
CA ILE A 324 1.25 13.83 -18.70
C ILE A 324 2.37 14.82 -18.40
N ASP A 325 2.05 15.89 -17.68
CA ASP A 325 2.95 17.03 -17.46
C ASP A 325 4.24 16.68 -16.68
N PHE A 326 4.23 15.59 -15.92
CA PHE A 326 5.34 15.19 -15.06
C PHE A 326 5.51 13.66 -15.09
N ILE A 327 6.65 13.17 -15.59
CA ILE A 327 6.94 11.74 -15.63
C ILE A 327 8.14 11.36 -14.76
N GLN A 328 7.89 10.41 -13.87
CA GLN A 328 8.90 9.57 -13.22
C GLN A 328 8.61 8.10 -13.50
N PHE A 329 9.66 7.29 -13.55
CA PHE A 329 9.58 5.87 -13.88
C PHE A 329 9.42 4.97 -12.67
N HIS A 330 9.14 5.52 -11.50
CA HIS A 330 8.75 4.75 -10.32
C HIS A 330 8.03 5.67 -9.31
N GLU A 331 7.36 5.06 -8.34
CA GLU A 331 6.76 5.77 -7.21
C GLU A 331 7.80 6.17 -6.17
N ASN A 332 7.55 7.21 -5.39
CA ASN A 332 8.42 7.60 -4.27
C ASN A 332 7.86 7.05 -2.95
N ILE A 333 8.72 6.60 -2.02
CA ILE A 333 8.26 6.10 -0.69
C ILE A 333 7.44 7.15 0.04
N SER A 334 7.80 8.42 -0.07
CA SER A 334 7.08 9.51 0.58
C SER A 334 5.87 10.04 -0.19
N GLY A 335 5.58 9.51 -1.38
CA GLY A 335 4.58 10.08 -2.29
C GLY A 335 4.93 11.47 -2.83
N VAL A 336 6.18 11.92 -2.63
CA VAL A 336 6.67 13.22 -3.08
C VAL A 336 7.97 12.98 -3.84
N PRO A 337 8.17 13.59 -5.03
CA PRO A 337 9.43 13.52 -5.76
C PRO A 337 10.61 13.92 -4.87
N LYS A 338 11.65 13.07 -4.87
CA LYS A 338 12.87 13.29 -4.07
C LYS A 338 14.07 13.74 -4.89
N LEU A 339 13.99 13.57 -6.19
CA LEU A 339 15.00 14.03 -7.12
C LEU A 339 14.66 15.43 -7.62
N ASP A 340 15.58 16.35 -7.36
CA ASP A 340 15.53 17.72 -7.84
C ASP A 340 16.45 17.89 -9.04
N LEU A 341 15.89 18.49 -10.09
CA LEU A 341 16.67 18.99 -11.21
C LEU A 341 17.33 20.33 -10.86
N PRO A 342 18.40 20.74 -11.58
CA PRO A 342 19.02 22.04 -11.39
C PRO A 342 18.01 23.18 -11.43
N GLU A 343 18.26 24.24 -10.65
CA GLU A 343 17.33 25.37 -10.54
C GLU A 343 16.94 25.94 -11.93
N GLY A 344 15.65 25.88 -12.24
CA GLY A 344 15.07 26.35 -13.50
C GLY A 344 14.81 25.27 -14.55
N ASP A 345 15.22 24.02 -14.29
CA ASP A 345 14.87 22.86 -15.11
C ASP A 345 13.62 22.17 -14.55
N ASP A 346 12.70 21.81 -15.44
CA ASP A 346 11.47 21.07 -15.11
C ASP A 346 11.63 19.60 -15.50
N TRP A 347 10.90 18.73 -14.79
CA TRP A 347 10.80 17.32 -15.19
C TRP A 347 10.15 17.20 -16.57
N PRO A 348 10.61 16.27 -17.43
CA PRO A 348 9.98 16.06 -18.73
C PRO A 348 8.53 15.61 -18.60
N ASN A 349 7.72 16.02 -19.57
CA ASN A 349 6.38 15.46 -19.79
C ASN A 349 6.47 14.15 -20.58
N SER A 350 5.35 13.45 -20.72
CA SER A 350 5.31 12.21 -21.51
C SER A 350 5.46 12.44 -23.02
N GLY A 351 5.30 13.69 -23.50
CA GLY A 351 5.24 14.04 -24.91
C GLY A 351 4.13 13.27 -25.65
N PRO A 352 4.20 13.18 -26.99
CA PRO A 352 3.26 12.38 -27.76
C PRO A 352 3.36 10.89 -27.39
N ASN A 353 2.24 10.28 -26.98
CA ASN A 353 2.18 8.87 -26.59
C ASN A 353 1.35 8.04 -27.56
N ILE A 354 1.56 6.73 -27.54
CA ILE A 354 0.70 5.79 -28.26
C ILE A 354 -0.27 5.17 -27.26
N GLU A 355 -1.57 5.36 -27.46
CA GLU A 355 -2.61 4.74 -26.67
C GLU A 355 -2.81 3.29 -27.13
N ILE A 356 -2.62 2.35 -26.20
CA ILE A 356 -2.73 0.91 -26.46
C ILE A 356 -3.85 0.24 -25.66
N GLY A 357 -4.64 1.03 -24.94
CA GLY A 357 -5.85 0.59 -24.26
C GLY A 357 -6.53 1.76 -23.56
N ARG A 358 -7.86 1.70 -23.47
CA ARG A 358 -8.67 2.74 -22.84
C ARG A 358 -10.02 2.22 -22.42
N GLU A 359 -10.50 2.69 -21.27
CA GLU A 359 -11.87 2.54 -20.81
C GLU A 359 -12.24 3.80 -20.02
N ASP A 360 -13.20 4.58 -20.51
CA ASP A 360 -13.58 5.87 -19.94
C ASP A 360 -12.38 6.82 -19.77
N VAL A 361 -12.02 7.12 -18.52
CA VAL A 361 -10.91 7.97 -18.09
C VAL A 361 -9.60 7.23 -17.85
N LEU A 362 -9.62 5.90 -17.93
CA LEU A 362 -8.45 5.06 -17.69
C LEU A 362 -7.78 4.72 -19.01
N GLY A 363 -6.44 4.82 -19.07
CA GLY A 363 -5.66 4.61 -20.28
C GLY A 363 -4.38 3.81 -20.06
N ILE A 364 -3.89 3.18 -21.11
CA ILE A 364 -2.55 2.59 -21.16
C ILE A 364 -1.78 3.23 -22.31
N LEU A 365 -0.65 3.84 -21.97
CA LEU A 365 0.18 4.62 -22.88
C LEU A 365 1.55 3.96 -23.06
N LEU A 366 2.06 4.00 -24.29
CA LEU A 366 3.47 3.75 -24.61
C LEU A 366 4.17 5.07 -24.88
N LEU A 367 5.20 5.36 -24.07
CA LEU A 367 6.09 6.49 -24.26
C LEU A 367 7.13 6.14 -25.31
N THR A 368 7.34 7.05 -26.25
CA THR A 368 8.30 6.86 -27.33
C THR A 368 9.75 6.83 -26.82
N PRO A 369 10.71 6.37 -27.64
CA PRO A 369 12.13 6.39 -27.28
C PRO A 369 12.71 7.77 -27.03
N GLU A 370 12.18 8.78 -27.72
CA GLU A 370 12.59 10.17 -27.52
C GLU A 370 12.20 10.62 -26.11
N CYS A 371 10.91 10.53 -25.75
CA CYS A 371 10.42 10.90 -24.43
C CYS A 371 11.05 10.05 -23.30
N THR A 372 11.19 8.74 -23.53
CA THR A 372 11.83 7.83 -22.57
C THR A 372 13.29 8.23 -22.32
N GLY A 373 14.02 8.60 -23.38
CA GLY A 373 15.38 9.10 -23.28
C GLY A 373 15.48 10.40 -22.47
N GLU A 374 14.59 11.36 -22.73
CA GLU A 374 14.55 12.64 -22.01
C GLU A 374 14.33 12.44 -20.50
N VAL A 375 13.38 11.59 -20.11
CA VAL A 375 13.14 11.24 -18.70
C VAL A 375 14.40 10.61 -18.08
N LEU A 376 15.04 9.65 -18.76
CA LEU A 376 16.27 9.02 -18.26
C LEU A 376 17.44 10.01 -18.13
N GLU A 377 17.55 10.99 -19.03
CA GLU A 377 18.52 12.08 -18.93
C GLU A 377 18.25 13.00 -17.74
N ALA A 378 16.98 13.30 -17.45
CA ALA A 378 16.57 14.04 -16.27
C ALA A 378 16.99 13.32 -14.98
N TYR A 379 16.75 12.00 -14.89
CA TYR A 379 17.28 11.18 -13.79
C TYR A 379 18.79 11.29 -13.66
N ASP A 380 19.53 11.09 -14.76
CA ASP A 380 21.00 11.14 -14.78
C ASP A 380 21.52 12.54 -14.34
N THR A 381 20.76 13.60 -14.65
CA THR A 381 21.04 14.98 -14.26
C THR A 381 20.80 15.19 -12.78
N ALA A 382 19.63 14.82 -12.25
CA ALA A 382 19.29 14.94 -10.84
C ALA A 382 20.27 14.15 -9.93
N PHE A 383 20.63 12.92 -10.32
CA PHE A 383 21.60 12.12 -9.57
C PHE A 383 23.01 12.72 -9.52
N LYS A 384 23.44 13.39 -10.61
CA LYS A 384 24.76 14.06 -10.69
C LYS A 384 24.73 15.46 -10.06
N GLY A 385 23.55 16.06 -9.97
CA GLY A 385 23.33 17.39 -9.39
C GLY A 385 23.66 17.45 -7.91
N SER A 386 23.90 18.68 -7.42
CA SER A 386 24.08 18.97 -5.99
C SER A 386 22.77 19.32 -5.27
N ASP A 387 21.69 19.53 -6.03
CA ASP A 387 20.40 19.98 -5.50
C ASP A 387 19.66 18.85 -4.79
N THR A 388 19.84 17.61 -5.27
CA THR A 388 19.34 16.41 -4.59
C THR A 388 20.30 15.99 -3.47
N SER A 389 19.78 15.74 -2.26
CA SER A 389 20.58 15.25 -1.14
C SER A 389 21.10 13.81 -1.37
N GLU A 390 22.23 13.45 -0.78
CA GLU A 390 22.78 12.08 -0.91
C GLU A 390 21.86 11.00 -0.30
N ASP A 391 21.03 11.37 0.67
CA ASP A 391 20.08 10.45 1.31
C ASP A 391 18.84 10.23 0.45
N ASP A 392 18.39 11.27 -0.27
CA ASP A 392 17.34 11.15 -1.29
C ASP A 392 17.82 10.32 -2.49
N LYS A 393 19.05 10.53 -2.97
CA LYS A 393 19.64 9.70 -4.04
C LYS A 393 19.72 8.22 -3.66
N LYS A 394 20.14 7.90 -2.42
CA LYS A 394 20.16 6.52 -1.93
C LYS A 394 18.76 5.91 -1.88
N GLN A 395 17.78 6.69 -1.41
CA GLN A 395 16.40 6.24 -1.30
C GLN A 395 15.82 5.93 -2.68
N GLU A 396 16.08 6.80 -3.63
CA GLU A 396 15.66 6.63 -5.01
C GLU A 396 16.27 5.38 -5.64
N MET A 397 17.56 5.13 -5.38
CA MET A 397 18.21 3.91 -5.87
C MET A 397 17.57 2.63 -5.35
N LYS A 398 17.11 2.60 -4.10
CA LYS A 398 16.38 1.43 -3.57
C LYS A 398 15.06 1.20 -4.31
N VAL A 399 14.33 2.26 -4.64
CA VAL A 399 13.08 2.14 -5.39
C VAL A 399 13.35 1.64 -6.80
N ILE A 400 14.32 2.25 -7.50
CA ILE A 400 14.70 1.83 -8.86
C ILE A 400 15.18 0.38 -8.86
N GLU A 401 15.97 -0.05 -7.87
CA GLU A 401 16.40 -1.43 -7.72
C GLU A 401 15.22 -2.38 -7.42
N ALA A 402 14.25 -1.95 -6.62
CA ALA A 402 13.04 -2.74 -6.38
C ALA A 402 12.23 -2.93 -7.67
N HIS A 403 12.04 -1.87 -8.45
CA HIS A 403 11.20 -1.91 -9.65
C HIS A 403 11.90 -2.53 -10.87
N TYR A 404 13.11 -2.07 -11.19
CA TYR A 404 13.87 -2.45 -12.40
C TYR A 404 14.98 -3.48 -12.14
N GLY A 405 15.27 -3.79 -10.88
CA GLY A 405 16.39 -4.66 -10.48
C GLY A 405 17.76 -3.97 -10.46
N SER A 406 17.91 -2.81 -11.13
CA SER A 406 19.11 -1.97 -11.09
C SER A 406 18.90 -0.69 -11.91
N TYR A 407 19.61 0.38 -11.58
CA TYR A 407 19.64 1.60 -12.39
C TYR A 407 20.11 1.37 -13.83
N ASP A 408 21.12 0.51 -14.04
CA ASP A 408 21.63 0.17 -15.38
C ASP A 408 20.60 -0.56 -16.25
N LYS A 409 19.64 -1.27 -15.65
CA LYS A 409 18.52 -1.88 -16.38
C LYS A 409 17.48 -0.84 -16.74
N MET A 410 17.16 0.07 -15.82
CA MET A 410 16.26 1.20 -16.10
C MET A 410 16.79 2.07 -17.25
N LYS A 411 18.10 2.37 -17.26
CA LYS A 411 18.73 3.16 -18.34
C LYS A 411 18.78 2.48 -19.72
N LYS A 412 18.38 1.21 -19.80
CA LYS A 412 18.26 0.48 -21.07
C LYS A 412 16.83 0.43 -21.60
N LEU A 413 15.88 1.06 -20.90
CA LEU A 413 14.54 1.24 -21.42
C LEU A 413 14.62 2.11 -22.69
N ASP A 414 14.11 1.54 -23.77
CA ASP A 414 13.91 2.25 -25.04
C ASP A 414 12.45 2.70 -25.16
N TRP A 415 11.51 1.91 -24.63
CA TRP A 415 10.11 2.28 -24.50
C TRP A 415 9.70 2.13 -23.03
N ALA A 416 8.81 3.01 -22.57
CA ALA A 416 8.17 2.90 -21.27
C ALA A 416 6.64 2.77 -21.42
N THR A 417 6.00 2.10 -20.48
CA THR A 417 4.56 1.92 -20.38
C THR A 417 4.07 2.61 -19.12
N ILE A 418 2.98 3.36 -19.26
CA ILE A 418 2.31 4.06 -18.15
C ILE A 418 0.83 3.67 -18.17
N GLU A 419 0.29 3.36 -17.01
CA GLU A 419 -1.16 3.31 -16.80
C GLU A 419 -1.60 4.68 -16.28
N PHE A 420 -2.45 5.37 -17.04
CA PHE A 420 -3.03 6.66 -16.68
C PHE A 420 -4.38 6.41 -15.99
N HIS A 421 -4.55 6.93 -14.78
CA HIS A 421 -5.80 6.93 -14.04
C HIS A 421 -6.24 8.37 -13.74
N ASP A 422 -7.52 8.56 -13.41
CA ASP A 422 -8.13 9.86 -13.07
C ASP A 422 -7.39 10.68 -11.99
N SER A 423 -6.63 10.00 -11.13
CA SER A 423 -5.97 10.58 -9.95
C SER A 423 -4.47 10.38 -9.91
N GLU A 424 -3.93 9.37 -10.59
CA GLU A 424 -2.53 8.96 -10.47
C GLU A 424 -2.04 8.28 -11.76
N ASP A 425 -0.79 8.53 -12.10
CA ASP A 425 -0.10 7.86 -13.20
C ASP A 425 0.84 6.80 -12.66
N ILE A 426 0.72 5.58 -13.17
CA ILE A 426 1.45 4.42 -12.66
C ILE A 426 2.52 4.01 -13.69
N PRO A 427 3.81 4.34 -13.44
CA PRO A 427 4.89 3.89 -14.29
C PRO A 427 5.09 2.37 -14.14
N CYS A 428 5.08 1.66 -15.27
CA CYS A 428 5.16 0.20 -15.28
C CYS A 428 6.50 -0.35 -15.80
N GLY A 429 7.35 0.49 -16.38
CA GLY A 429 8.56 0.06 -17.08
C GLY A 429 8.25 -0.42 -18.50
N THR A 430 8.67 -1.62 -18.87
CA THR A 430 8.36 -2.23 -20.18
C THR A 430 6.89 -2.68 -20.29
N PHE A 431 6.40 -2.91 -21.51
CA PHE A 431 5.05 -3.45 -21.71
C PHE A 431 4.88 -4.82 -21.06
N ARG A 432 5.95 -5.64 -21.08
CA ARG A 432 5.99 -6.91 -20.36
C ARG A 432 5.79 -6.72 -18.85
N GLN A 433 6.51 -5.80 -18.22
CA GLN A 433 6.40 -5.53 -16.78
C GLN A 433 5.00 -5.01 -16.42
N PHE A 434 4.38 -4.21 -17.28
CA PHE A 434 2.98 -3.81 -17.16
C PHE A 434 2.02 -5.01 -17.03
N LEU A 435 2.14 -6.02 -17.92
CA LEU A 435 1.29 -7.22 -17.83
C LEU A 435 1.57 -8.05 -16.57
N GLU A 436 2.82 -8.10 -16.12
CA GLU A 436 3.21 -8.77 -14.88
C GLU A 436 2.64 -8.05 -13.65
N ASN A 437 2.65 -6.71 -13.63
CA ASN A 437 2.03 -5.91 -12.58
C ASN A 437 0.51 -6.11 -12.55
N ARG A 438 -0.17 -6.12 -13.71
CA ARG A 438 -1.59 -6.50 -13.79
C ARG A 438 -1.85 -7.88 -13.22
N LEU A 439 -1.01 -8.86 -13.55
CA LEU A 439 -1.16 -10.22 -13.04
C LEU A 439 -1.06 -10.27 -11.52
N ARG A 440 -0.13 -9.52 -10.92
CA ARG A 440 -0.03 -9.38 -9.46
C ARG A 440 -1.30 -8.80 -8.88
N ARG A 441 -1.83 -7.71 -9.46
CA ARG A 441 -3.09 -7.09 -9.01
C ARG A 441 -4.25 -8.08 -9.07
N THR A 442 -4.30 -8.95 -10.07
CA THR A 442 -5.34 -9.99 -10.16
C THR A 442 -5.28 -11.02 -9.03
N THR A 443 -4.13 -11.18 -8.35
CA THR A 443 -3.97 -12.11 -7.23
C THR A 443 -4.26 -11.49 -5.88
N THR A 444 -4.11 -10.17 -5.76
CA THR A 444 -4.55 -9.41 -4.57
C THR A 444 -6.02 -9.65 -4.31
N VAL A 445 -6.37 -9.87 -3.05
CA VAL A 445 -7.78 -9.92 -2.64
C VAL A 445 -8.34 -8.52 -2.84
N GLY A 446 -9.47 -8.44 -3.54
CA GLY A 446 -10.16 -7.19 -3.80
C GLY A 446 -10.54 -6.41 -2.54
N PHE A 447 -11.03 -5.17 -2.69
CA PHE A 447 -11.66 -4.47 -1.58
C PHE A 447 -12.81 -5.38 -1.17
N PRO A 448 -12.88 -5.76 0.11
CA PRO A 448 -13.99 -6.52 0.59
C PRO A 448 -15.31 -5.82 0.18
N ASP A 449 -16.23 -6.55 -0.47
CA ASP A 449 -17.66 -6.23 -0.50
C ASP A 449 -18.08 -5.74 0.90
N GLU A 450 -19.00 -4.78 1.02
CA GLU A 450 -19.54 -4.28 2.31
C GLU A 450 -19.98 -5.43 3.25
N ASN A 451 -20.27 -6.62 2.70
CA ASN A 451 -20.61 -7.84 3.44
C ASN A 451 -19.42 -8.78 3.75
N SER A 452 -18.29 -8.63 3.09
CA SER A 452 -17.10 -9.43 3.38
C SER A 452 -16.34 -8.79 4.54
N LYS A 453 -16.18 -9.55 5.63
CA LYS A 453 -15.50 -9.13 6.87
C LYS A 453 -13.98 -8.90 6.70
N GLU A 454 -13.51 -8.54 5.53
CA GLU A 454 -12.36 -9.22 4.96
C GLU A 454 -11.32 -8.26 4.36
N ALA A 455 -10.70 -7.46 5.24
CA ALA A 455 -9.26 -7.21 5.16
C ALA A 455 -8.49 -7.93 6.29
N GLY A 456 -9.20 -8.70 7.12
CA GLY A 456 -8.67 -9.61 8.13
C GLY A 456 -7.58 -8.99 9.00
N SER A 457 -7.95 -8.27 10.06
CA SER A 457 -7.00 -7.94 11.14
C SER A 457 -6.22 -9.22 11.53
N LEU A 458 -4.91 -9.09 11.80
CA LEU A 458 -4.05 -10.18 12.28
C LEU A 458 -4.72 -10.96 13.41
N ALA A 459 -5.45 -10.27 14.29
CA ALA A 459 -6.22 -10.88 15.36
C ALA A 459 -7.21 -11.95 14.87
N TYR A 460 -7.85 -11.75 13.71
CA TYR A 460 -8.76 -12.73 13.11
C TYR A 460 -8.04 -13.82 12.32
N SER A 461 -6.89 -13.52 11.72
CA SER A 461 -6.04 -14.54 11.07
C SER A 461 -5.44 -15.50 12.11
N CYS A 462 -5.37 -15.07 13.38
CA CYS A 462 -4.79 -15.81 14.48
C CYS A 462 -5.85 -16.35 15.48
N LEU A 463 -7.13 -16.45 15.13
CA LEU A 463 -8.15 -16.97 16.06
C LEU A 463 -7.78 -18.36 16.62
N ALA A 464 -8.15 -18.60 17.88
CA ALA A 464 -8.05 -19.91 18.49
C ALA A 464 -8.95 -20.92 17.74
N ASP A 465 -8.50 -22.17 17.61
CA ASP A 465 -9.15 -23.21 16.78
C ASP A 465 -10.59 -23.57 17.21
N ASN A 466 -11.06 -23.06 18.36
CA ASN A 466 -12.38 -23.31 18.94
C ASN A 466 -13.27 -22.04 19.05
N SER A 467 -12.96 -20.98 18.29
CA SER A 467 -13.67 -19.69 18.31
C SER A 467 -14.91 -19.65 17.42
#